data_AF-X1N9I6-F1
#
_entry.id   AF-X1N9I6-F1
#
_cell.length_a   1.000
_cell.length_b   1.000
_cell.length_c   1.000
_cell.angle_alpha   90.00
_cell.angle_beta   90.00
_cell.angle_gamma   90.00
#
_symmetry.space_group_name_H-M   'P 1'
#
loop_
_entity.id
_entity.type
_entity.pdbx_description
1 polymer ?
#
loop_
_entity_poly.entity_id
_entity_poly.type
_entity_poly.pdbx_seq_one_letter_code
_entity_poly.pdbx_strand_id
1 'polypeptide(L)'
;MEERIKMESLGRSLTIKKPKEKKTKTLKHHLKLSEFKLQWSIFAILVALFTLFIIGAPKVFLFPDIYYSFMSTIPFMTIMALALTPVIICKEIDLSFPSIMGISAWMFASLSASTGNPTLALIISLITGLLAGLLNGILVAKVGLPSLIVTIGTMFFWKGLVLVFSAAGGITLVPLRGTVLFKSLVGRIGGTIPAQALWAVGLTFF
;
A
#
# COMPACT_ATOMS: atom_id res chain seq x y z
N MET A 1 41.51 67.56 9.14
CA MET A 1 42.59 66.81 8.46
C MET A 1 42.50 65.31 8.78
N GLU A 2 42.23 64.93 10.03
CA GLU A 2 42.08 63.53 10.46
C GLU A 2 40.91 62.75 9.81
N GLU A 3 39.78 63.39 9.52
CA GLU A 3 38.67 62.71 8.82
C GLU A 3 39.01 62.31 7.38
N ARG A 4 39.83 63.09 6.66
CA ARG A 4 40.29 62.73 5.31
C ARG A 4 41.19 61.51 5.33
N ILE A 5 42.05 61.39 6.34
CA ILE A 5 42.96 60.25 6.53
C ILE A 5 42.17 58.98 6.88
N LYS A 6 41.09 59.11 7.66
CA LYS A 6 40.20 57.99 8.00
C LYS A 6 39.39 57.49 6.79
N MET A 7 39.00 58.38 5.88
CA MET A 7 38.27 57.99 4.66
C MET A 7 39.18 57.33 3.62
N GLU A 8 40.45 57.77 3.49
CA GLU A 8 41.44 57.09 2.64
C GLU A 8 41.84 55.71 3.17
N SER A 9 41.91 55.54 4.50
CA SER A 9 42.20 54.23 5.11
C SER A 9 41.04 53.24 4.96
N LEU A 10 39.78 53.72 4.99
CA LEU A 10 38.60 52.91 4.72
C LEU A 10 38.49 52.47 3.25
N GLY A 11 38.84 53.34 2.29
CA GLY A 11 38.80 53.01 0.85
C GLY A 11 39.80 51.93 0.44
N ARG A 12 40.94 51.81 1.13
CA ARG A 12 41.97 50.81 0.85
C ARG A 12 41.64 49.41 1.39
N SER A 13 40.79 49.33 2.41
CA SER A 13 40.38 48.06 3.05
C SER A 13 39.31 47.28 2.27
N LEU A 14 38.57 47.95 1.39
CA LEU A 14 37.45 47.36 0.64
C LEU A 14 37.83 46.83 -0.75
N THR A 15 39.03 46.26 -0.90
CA THR A 15 39.34 45.51 -2.12
C THR A 15 38.60 44.17 -2.06
N ILE A 16 37.34 44.16 -2.51
CA ILE A 16 36.51 42.97 -2.59
C ILE A 16 37.23 41.97 -3.51
N LYS A 17 37.82 40.95 -2.89
CA LYS A 17 38.45 39.84 -3.60
C LYS A 17 37.35 39.13 -4.39
N LYS A 18 37.30 39.37 -5.71
CA LYS A 18 36.34 38.70 -6.60
C LYS A 18 36.39 37.20 -6.32
N PRO A 19 35.23 36.52 -6.15
CA PRO A 19 35.22 35.10 -5.88
C PRO A 19 35.94 34.40 -7.05
N LYS A 20 36.89 33.51 -6.75
CA LYS A 20 37.48 32.65 -7.78
C LYS A 20 36.32 31.86 -8.39
N GLU A 21 36.02 32.10 -9.66
CA GLU A 21 35.12 31.30 -10.46
C GLU A 21 35.57 29.83 -10.36
N LYS A 22 34.86 29.03 -9.57
CA LYS A 22 35.07 27.59 -9.55
C LYS A 22 34.63 27.09 -10.92
N LYS A 23 35.59 26.79 -11.80
CA LYS A 23 35.35 26.04 -13.03
C LYS A 23 34.40 24.89 -12.70
N THR A 24 33.16 25.00 -13.16
CA THR A 24 32.15 23.95 -13.07
C THR A 24 32.71 22.77 -13.85
N LYS A 25 33.30 21.81 -13.13
CA LYS A 25 33.65 20.51 -13.70
C LYS A 25 32.34 19.93 -14.22
N THR A 26 32.19 19.91 -15.54
CA THR A 26 31.08 19.26 -16.22
C THR A 26 31.09 17.80 -15.76
N LEU A 27 30.17 17.45 -14.85
CA LEU A 27 30.06 16.11 -14.31
C LEU A 27 29.57 15.22 -15.47
N LYS A 28 30.50 14.63 -16.21
CA LYS A 28 30.18 13.50 -17.09
C LYS A 28 29.85 12.33 -16.18
N HIS A 29 28.58 12.18 -15.85
CA HIS A 29 28.05 11.04 -15.11
C HIS A 29 28.13 9.81 -16.03
N HIS A 30 29.34 9.26 -16.20
CA HIS A 30 29.50 7.93 -16.76
C HIS A 30 28.94 6.97 -15.72
N LEU A 31 27.67 6.58 -15.89
CA LEU A 31 27.02 5.52 -15.11
C LEU A 31 27.89 4.26 -15.26
N LYS A 32 28.74 4.00 -14.27
CA LYS A 32 29.59 2.81 -14.27
C LYS A 32 28.70 1.62 -13.96
N LEU A 33 28.59 0.68 -14.89
CA LEU A 33 27.87 -0.59 -14.72
C LEU A 33 28.26 -1.35 -13.43
N SER A 34 29.44 -1.07 -12.88
CA SER A 34 29.93 -1.63 -11.61
C SER A 34 29.20 -1.11 -10.36
N GLU A 35 28.43 -0.03 -10.44
CA GLU A 35 27.69 0.55 -9.29
C GLU A 35 26.39 -0.20 -9.00
N PHE A 36 25.89 -0.99 -9.95
CA PHE A 36 24.63 -1.71 -9.85
C PHE A 36 24.80 -3.23 -9.68
N LYS A 37 25.99 -3.71 -9.29
CA LYS A 37 26.29 -5.15 -9.16
C LYS A 37 25.24 -5.91 -8.36
N LEU A 38 24.76 -5.34 -7.24
CA LEU A 38 23.73 -5.97 -6.42
C LEU A 38 22.38 -6.11 -7.15
N GLN A 39 21.96 -5.06 -7.86
CA GLN A 39 20.69 -5.08 -8.60
C GLN A 39 20.74 -6.10 -9.74
N TRP A 40 21.87 -6.15 -10.46
CA TRP A 40 22.10 -7.15 -11.50
C TRP A 40 22.13 -8.57 -10.93
N SER A 41 22.71 -8.78 -9.74
CA SER A 41 22.69 -10.09 -9.07
C SER A 41 21.27 -10.51 -8.69
N ILE A 42 20.47 -9.60 -8.10
CA ILE A 42 19.07 -9.88 -7.74
C ILE A 42 18.26 -10.21 -9.00
N PHE A 43 18.43 -9.44 -10.07
CA PHE A 43 17.77 -9.68 -11.35
C PHE A 43 18.19 -11.03 -11.97
N ALA A 44 19.49 -11.37 -11.92
CA ALA A 44 19.99 -12.66 -12.41
C ALA A 44 19.38 -13.84 -11.63
N ILE A 45 19.27 -13.72 -10.30
CA ILE A 45 18.63 -14.73 -9.46
C ILE A 45 17.14 -14.86 -9.81
N LEU A 46 16.43 -13.74 -10.00
CA LEU A 46 15.03 -13.74 -10.42
C LEU A 46 14.85 -14.49 -11.74
N VAL A 47 15.66 -14.16 -12.76
CA VAL A 47 15.61 -14.81 -14.07
C VAL A 47 15.92 -16.31 -13.93
N ALA A 48 16.95 -16.67 -13.17
CA ALA A 48 17.32 -18.08 -12.96
C ALA A 48 16.20 -18.87 -12.28
N LEU A 49 15.57 -18.32 -11.23
CA LEU A 49 14.43 -18.94 -10.56
C LEU A 49 13.23 -19.08 -11.51
N PHE A 50 12.94 -18.06 -12.30
CA PHE A 50 11.83 -18.09 -13.24
C PHE A 50 12.04 -19.13 -14.35
N THR A 51 13.26 -19.21 -14.89
CA THR A 51 13.65 -20.26 -15.85
C THR A 51 13.52 -21.65 -15.24
N LEU A 52 13.97 -21.84 -14.00
CA LEU A 52 13.83 -23.12 -13.30
C LEU A 52 12.35 -23.53 -13.18
N PHE A 53 11.46 -22.59 -12.84
CA PHE A 53 10.03 -22.86 -12.78
C PHE A 53 9.39 -23.15 -14.13
N ILE A 54 9.81 -22.48 -15.21
CA ILE A 54 9.36 -22.80 -16.57
C ILE A 54 9.78 -24.22 -16.95
N ILE A 55 11.01 -24.63 -16.63
CA ILE A 55 11.50 -25.98 -16.93
C ILE A 55 10.76 -27.03 -16.07
N GLY A 56 10.55 -26.75 -14.78
CA GLY A 56 9.89 -27.67 -13.85
C GLY A 56 8.38 -27.81 -14.06
N ALA A 57 7.71 -26.75 -14.52
CA ALA A 57 6.25 -26.72 -14.70
C ALA A 57 5.84 -25.85 -15.91
N PRO A 58 6.20 -26.22 -17.15
CA PRO A 58 5.97 -25.40 -18.33
C PRO A 58 4.48 -25.14 -18.60
N LYS A 59 3.63 -26.15 -18.35
CA LYS A 59 2.17 -26.03 -18.51
C LYS A 59 1.51 -25.05 -17.52
N VAL A 60 2.23 -24.66 -16.47
CA VAL A 60 1.75 -23.68 -15.49
C VAL A 60 2.34 -22.32 -15.80
N PHE A 61 3.66 -22.22 -15.91
CA PHE A 61 4.36 -20.94 -16.04
C PHE A 61 4.34 -20.36 -17.46
N LEU A 62 4.03 -21.13 -18.51
CA LEU A 62 3.85 -20.58 -19.86
C LEU A 62 2.39 -20.22 -20.17
N PHE A 63 1.45 -20.55 -19.28
CA PHE A 63 0.02 -20.40 -19.54
C PHE A 63 -0.57 -19.20 -18.78
N PRO A 64 -1.56 -18.49 -19.35
CA PRO A 64 -2.15 -17.30 -18.73
C PRO A 64 -2.82 -17.52 -17.36
N ASP A 65 -3.28 -18.74 -17.07
CA ASP A 65 -4.12 -19.03 -15.89
C ASP A 65 -3.45 -18.72 -14.56
N ILE A 66 -2.14 -19.00 -14.44
CA ILE A 66 -1.39 -18.66 -13.23
C ILE A 66 -1.34 -17.14 -13.03
N TYR A 67 -1.18 -16.38 -14.11
CA TYR A 67 -1.12 -14.92 -14.06
C TYR A 67 -2.48 -14.31 -13.77
N TYR A 68 -3.57 -14.85 -14.33
CA TYR A 68 -4.93 -14.44 -13.96
C TYR A 68 -5.25 -14.73 -12.49
N SER A 69 -4.75 -15.85 -11.98
CA SER A 69 -4.87 -16.19 -10.57
C SER A 69 -4.11 -15.20 -9.70
N PHE A 70 -2.85 -14.87 -10.05
CA PHE A 70 -2.08 -13.84 -9.35
C PHE A 70 -2.75 -12.46 -9.41
N MET A 71 -3.19 -12.02 -10.59
CA MET A 71 -3.94 -10.77 -10.76
C MET A 71 -5.28 -10.77 -10.01
N SER A 72 -5.81 -11.93 -9.62
CA SER A 72 -7.03 -12.00 -8.82
C SER A 72 -6.76 -11.96 -7.32
N THR A 73 -5.63 -12.52 -6.85
CA THR A 73 -5.34 -12.71 -5.42
C THR A 73 -4.40 -11.65 -4.84
N ILE A 74 -3.32 -11.30 -5.54
CA ILE A 74 -2.28 -10.37 -5.07
C ILE A 74 -2.80 -8.94 -4.83
N PRO A 75 -3.73 -8.40 -5.63
CA PRO A 75 -4.21 -7.03 -5.42
C PRO A 75 -4.83 -6.79 -4.04
N PHE A 76 -5.56 -7.76 -3.48
CA PHE A 76 -6.14 -7.64 -2.14
C PHE A 76 -5.05 -7.42 -1.08
N MET A 77 -3.98 -8.23 -1.13
CA MET A 77 -2.83 -8.09 -0.22
C MET A 77 -2.08 -6.78 -0.45
N THR A 78 -1.97 -6.34 -1.70
CA THR A 78 -1.29 -5.09 -2.07
C THR A 78 -2.02 -3.89 -1.49
N ILE A 79 -3.33 -3.79 -1.68
CA ILE A 79 -4.15 -2.68 -1.17
C ILE A 79 -4.06 -2.63 0.37
N MET A 80 -4.10 -3.79 1.04
CA MET A 80 -3.92 -3.84 2.49
C MET A 80 -2.53 -3.37 2.92
N ALA A 81 -1.48 -3.82 2.25
CA ALA A 81 -0.10 -3.41 2.56
C ALA A 81 0.11 -1.90 2.38
N LEU A 82 -0.48 -1.30 1.34
CA LEU A 82 -0.47 0.16 1.14
C LEU A 82 -1.16 0.88 2.32
N ALA A 83 -2.33 0.41 2.75
CA ALA A 83 -3.03 0.99 3.89
C ALA A 83 -2.27 0.87 5.23
N LEU A 84 -1.47 -0.20 5.40
CA LEU A 84 -0.65 -0.42 6.59
C LEU A 84 0.67 0.36 6.59
N THR A 85 1.11 0.85 5.43
CA THR A 85 2.35 1.61 5.29
C THR A 85 2.44 2.81 6.27
N PRO A 86 1.44 3.70 6.40
CA PRO A 86 1.49 4.79 7.37
C PRO A 86 1.59 4.30 8.83
N VAL A 87 0.98 3.16 9.17
CA VAL A 87 1.07 2.58 10.53
C VAL A 87 2.51 2.19 10.85
N ILE A 88 3.18 1.52 9.90
CA ILE A 88 4.58 1.10 10.05
C ILE A 88 5.52 2.31 10.06
N ILE A 89 5.25 3.36 9.27
CA ILE A 89 6.02 4.61 9.30
C ILE A 89 5.95 5.26 10.70
N CYS A 90 4.79 5.19 11.36
CA CYS A 90 4.62 5.61 12.75
C CYS A 90 5.31 4.70 13.77
N LYS A 91 6.02 3.65 13.32
CA LYS A 91 6.65 2.60 14.15
C LYS A 91 5.64 1.80 14.98
N GLU A 92 4.40 1.75 14.54
CA GLU A 92 3.35 0.94 15.15
C GLU A 92 3.14 -0.35 14.37
N ILE A 93 2.52 -1.35 15.02
CA ILE A 93 2.17 -2.62 14.40
C ILE A 93 0.65 -2.77 14.45
N ASP A 94 0.03 -3.15 13.33
CA ASP A 94 -1.37 -3.55 13.28
C ASP A 94 -1.51 -5.02 12.83
N LEU A 95 -1.90 -5.89 13.76
CA LEU A 95 -2.25 -7.28 13.49
C LEU A 95 -3.76 -7.52 13.33
N SER A 96 -4.57 -6.49 13.60
CA SER A 96 -6.03 -6.59 13.60
C SER A 96 -6.66 -6.42 12.23
N PHE A 97 -5.95 -5.87 11.24
CA PHE A 97 -6.49 -5.59 9.90
C PHE A 97 -7.22 -6.77 9.23
N PRO A 98 -6.82 -8.07 9.35
CA PRO A 98 -7.57 -9.16 8.74
C PRO A 98 -8.93 -9.39 9.42
N SER A 99 -9.00 -9.14 10.73
CA SER A 99 -10.25 -9.24 11.49
C SER A 99 -11.20 -8.08 11.19
N ILE A 100 -10.66 -6.87 11.00
CA ILE A 100 -11.41 -5.69 10.58
C ILE A 100 -11.98 -5.91 9.17
N MET A 101 -11.17 -6.45 8.25
CA MET A 101 -11.64 -6.89 6.94
C MET A 101 -12.74 -7.94 7.07
N GLY A 102 -12.59 -8.91 7.98
CA GLY A 102 -13.60 -9.95 8.23
C GLY A 102 -14.95 -9.38 8.66
N ILE A 103 -14.98 -8.47 9.63
CA ILE A 103 -16.24 -7.84 10.08
C ILE A 103 -16.85 -6.94 9.00
N SER A 104 -16.04 -6.17 8.27
CA SER A 104 -16.52 -5.38 7.13
C SER A 104 -17.10 -6.26 6.01
N ALA A 105 -16.44 -7.37 5.68
CA ALA A 105 -16.93 -8.31 4.67
C ALA A 105 -18.24 -8.99 5.11
N TRP A 106 -18.35 -9.37 6.38
CA TRP A 106 -19.59 -9.91 6.93
C TRP A 106 -20.71 -8.87 6.91
N MET A 107 -20.44 -7.62 7.30
CA MET A 107 -21.41 -6.51 7.21
C MET A 107 -21.87 -6.27 5.78
N PHE A 108 -20.95 -6.25 4.82
CA PHE A 108 -21.28 -6.13 3.40
C PHE A 108 -22.21 -7.26 2.93
N ALA A 109 -21.86 -8.50 3.27
CA ALA A 109 -22.62 -9.67 2.83
C ALA A 109 -24.02 -9.72 3.48
N SER A 110 -24.09 -9.50 4.79
CA SER A 110 -25.33 -9.46 5.56
C SER A 110 -26.27 -8.37 5.08
N LEU A 111 -25.76 -7.14 4.86
CA LEU A 111 -26.60 -6.04 4.41
C LEU A 111 -27.01 -6.19 2.95
N SER A 112 -26.12 -6.71 2.09
CA SER A 112 -26.48 -7.01 0.70
C SER A 112 -27.59 -8.07 0.61
N ALA A 113 -27.52 -9.11 1.44
CA ALA A 113 -28.51 -10.18 1.46
C ALA A 113 -29.86 -9.72 2.05
N SER A 114 -29.85 -8.88 3.09
CA SER A 114 -31.08 -8.43 3.76
C SER A 114 -31.78 -7.27 3.04
N THR A 115 -31.03 -6.32 2.46
CA THR A 115 -31.60 -5.12 1.83
C THR A 115 -31.74 -5.24 0.31
N GLY A 116 -31.00 -6.15 -0.32
CA GLY A 116 -30.87 -6.22 -1.77
C GLY A 116 -30.12 -5.03 -2.39
N ASN A 117 -29.59 -4.09 -1.59
CA ASN A 117 -28.88 -2.91 -2.06
C ASN A 117 -27.36 -3.02 -1.78
N PRO A 118 -26.56 -3.47 -2.75
CA PRO A 118 -25.13 -3.67 -2.54
C PRO A 118 -24.35 -2.36 -2.39
N THR A 119 -24.85 -1.25 -2.93
CA THR A 119 -24.20 0.06 -2.79
C THR A 119 -24.31 0.56 -1.35
N LEU A 120 -25.50 0.42 -0.74
CA LEU A 120 -25.69 0.74 0.67
C LEU A 120 -24.82 -0.18 1.56
N ALA A 121 -24.79 -1.48 1.26
CA ALA A 121 -23.93 -2.44 1.94
C ALA A 121 -22.45 -2.05 1.88
N LEU A 122 -21.96 -1.60 0.72
CA LEU A 122 -20.59 -1.13 0.57
C LEU A 122 -20.30 0.05 1.50
N ILE A 123 -21.13 1.09 1.46
CA ILE A 123 -20.92 2.31 2.27
C ILE A 123 -20.87 1.94 3.76
N ILE A 124 -21.84 1.15 4.24
CA ILE A 124 -21.89 0.74 5.64
C ILE A 124 -20.67 -0.12 6.00
N SER A 125 -20.25 -1.05 5.15
CA SER A 125 -19.06 -1.88 5.42
C SER A 125 -17.75 -1.09 5.51
N LEU A 126 -17.61 -0.03 4.71
CA LEU A 126 -16.47 0.89 4.78
C LEU A 126 -16.49 1.70 6.08
N ILE A 127 -17.67 2.18 6.48
CA ILE A 127 -17.85 2.87 7.77
C ILE A 127 -17.50 1.93 8.93
N THR A 128 -17.93 0.66 8.89
CA THR A 128 -17.56 -0.34 9.92
C THR A 128 -16.04 -0.48 10.03
N GLY A 129 -15.34 -0.61 8.90
CA GLY A 129 -13.88 -0.74 8.88
C GLY A 129 -13.18 0.51 9.40
N LEU A 130 -13.67 1.69 9.00
CA LEU A 130 -13.18 2.98 9.47
C LEU A 130 -13.31 3.12 10.99
N LEU A 131 -14.49 2.80 11.55
CA LEU A 131 -14.74 2.89 12.98
C LEU A 131 -13.89 1.89 13.77
N ALA A 132 -13.72 0.67 13.25
CA ALA A 132 -12.86 -0.32 13.88
C ALA A 132 -11.38 0.08 13.89
N GLY A 133 -10.87 0.64 12.79
CA GLY A 133 -9.51 1.18 12.72
C GLY A 133 -9.34 2.42 13.60
N LEU A 134 -10.34 3.30 13.63
CA LEU A 134 -10.35 4.49 14.48
C LEU A 134 -10.31 4.12 15.96
N LEU A 135 -11.01 3.07 16.38
CA LEU A 135 -10.94 2.55 17.75
C LEU A 135 -9.49 2.20 18.13
N ASN A 136 -8.79 1.43 17.29
CA ASN A 136 -7.38 1.12 17.51
C ASN A 136 -6.52 2.38 17.57
N GLY A 137 -6.71 3.30 16.62
CA GLY A 137 -5.98 4.57 16.57
C GLY A 137 -6.19 5.42 17.83
N ILE A 138 -7.39 5.48 18.38
CA ILE A 138 -7.69 6.21 19.62
C ILE A 138 -7.02 5.53 20.82
N LEU A 139 -7.11 4.21 20.92
CA LEU A 139 -6.49 3.45 22.03
C LEU A 139 -4.97 3.61 22.05
N VAL A 140 -4.33 3.64 20.89
CA VAL A 140 -2.88 3.84 20.79
C VAL A 140 -2.52 5.32 20.99
N ALA A 141 -3.08 6.22 20.19
CA ALA A 141 -2.63 7.61 20.14
C ALA A 141 -3.12 8.49 21.30
N LYS A 142 -4.31 8.22 21.87
CA LYS A 142 -4.87 9.01 22.98
C LYS A 142 -4.74 8.33 24.33
N VAL A 143 -4.98 7.02 24.40
CA VAL A 143 -4.91 6.28 25.67
C VAL A 143 -3.47 5.86 25.99
N GLY A 144 -2.60 5.77 24.99
CA GLY A 144 -1.18 5.42 25.18
C GLY A 144 -0.95 3.93 25.42
N LEU A 145 -1.88 3.08 24.97
CA LEU A 145 -1.72 1.63 25.07
C LEU A 145 -0.74 1.12 24.01
N PRO A 146 0.11 0.12 24.32
CA PRO A 146 0.99 -0.49 23.32
C PRO A 146 0.20 -1.09 22.14
N SER A 147 0.55 -0.70 20.90
CA SER A 147 -0.19 -1.09 19.69
C SER A 147 -0.30 -2.60 19.48
N LEU A 148 0.75 -3.35 19.82
CA LEU A 148 0.74 -4.82 19.73
C LEU A 148 -0.36 -5.43 20.60
N ILE A 149 -0.53 -4.94 21.84
CA ILE A 149 -1.55 -5.45 22.77
C ILE A 149 -2.94 -5.07 22.28
N VAL A 150 -3.12 -3.80 21.87
CA VAL A 150 -4.40 -3.32 21.34
C VAL A 150 -4.80 -4.13 20.12
N THR A 151 -3.92 -4.31 19.15
CA THR A 151 -4.26 -4.93 17.87
C THR A 151 -4.45 -6.44 17.99
N ILE A 152 -3.73 -7.14 18.87
CA ILE A 152 -4.04 -8.55 19.18
C ILE A 152 -5.40 -8.66 19.88
N GLY A 153 -5.67 -7.80 20.87
CA GLY A 153 -6.94 -7.79 21.59
C GLY A 153 -8.13 -7.52 20.66
N THR A 154 -8.04 -6.47 19.85
CA THR A 154 -9.11 -6.14 18.90
C THR A 154 -9.21 -7.15 17.76
N MET A 155 -8.10 -7.78 17.36
CA MET A 155 -8.12 -8.90 16.41
C MET A 155 -9.05 -10.03 16.86
N PHE A 156 -8.92 -10.46 18.13
CA PHE A 156 -9.77 -11.50 18.68
C PHE A 156 -11.20 -11.02 18.90
N PHE A 157 -11.38 -9.77 19.33
CA PHE A 157 -12.70 -9.16 19.50
C PHE A 157 -13.51 -9.16 18.19
N TRP A 158 -12.94 -8.61 17.10
CA TRP A 158 -13.63 -8.57 15.80
C TRP A 158 -13.86 -9.96 15.22
N LYS A 159 -12.88 -10.87 15.35
CA LYS A 159 -13.07 -12.28 14.96
C LYS A 159 -14.21 -12.95 15.74
N GLY A 160 -14.26 -12.73 17.04
CA GLY A 160 -15.32 -13.26 17.91
C GLY A 160 -16.69 -12.73 17.53
N LEU A 161 -16.81 -11.43 17.26
CA LEU A 161 -18.07 -10.84 16.78
C LEU A 161 -18.54 -11.45 15.46
N VAL A 162 -17.63 -11.62 14.49
CA VAL A 162 -17.97 -12.30 13.23
C VAL A 162 -18.44 -13.72 13.50
N LEU A 163 -17.75 -14.48 14.35
CA LEU A 163 -18.13 -15.86 14.68
C LEU A 163 -19.53 -15.95 15.31
N VAL A 164 -19.83 -15.07 16.26
CA VAL A 164 -21.13 -15.02 16.93
C VAL A 164 -22.24 -14.61 15.96
N PHE A 165 -22.04 -13.52 15.21
CA PHE A 165 -23.09 -13.00 14.32
C PHE A 165 -23.31 -13.84 13.06
N SER A 166 -22.26 -14.50 12.55
CA SER A 166 -22.41 -15.43 11.43
C SER A 166 -23.01 -16.77 11.86
N ALA A 167 -23.09 -17.06 13.16
CA ALA A 167 -23.38 -18.39 13.69
C ALA A 167 -22.50 -19.48 13.01
N ALA A 168 -21.24 -19.14 12.71
CA ALA A 168 -20.30 -19.93 11.91
C ALA A 168 -20.76 -20.29 10.48
N GLY A 169 -21.78 -19.62 9.95
CA GLY A 169 -22.31 -19.79 8.60
C GLY A 169 -21.72 -18.79 7.58
N GLY A 170 -21.81 -19.14 6.29
CA GLY A 170 -21.41 -18.28 5.18
C GLY A 170 -22.61 -17.61 4.49
N ILE A 171 -22.43 -16.39 4.00
CA ILE A 171 -23.42 -15.68 3.19
C ILE A 171 -22.95 -15.67 1.73
N THR A 172 -23.78 -16.17 0.82
CA THR A 172 -23.45 -16.22 -0.62
C THR A 172 -23.63 -14.86 -1.29
N LEU A 173 -22.66 -14.46 -2.12
CA LEU A 173 -22.71 -13.24 -2.93
C LEU A 173 -22.99 -13.52 -4.42
N VAL A 174 -23.37 -14.75 -4.77
CA VAL A 174 -23.70 -15.13 -6.15
C VAL A 174 -24.73 -14.18 -6.80
N PRO A 175 -25.80 -13.72 -6.11
CA PRO A 175 -26.77 -12.79 -6.69
C PRO A 175 -26.15 -11.45 -7.14
N LEU A 176 -25.02 -11.03 -6.56
CA LEU A 176 -24.39 -9.76 -6.87
C LEU A 176 -23.59 -9.77 -8.19
N ARG A 177 -23.29 -10.95 -8.77
CA ARG A 177 -22.41 -11.10 -9.94
C ARG A 177 -22.84 -10.26 -11.16
N GLY A 178 -24.15 -10.03 -11.31
CA GLY A 178 -24.71 -9.22 -12.40
C GLY A 178 -24.61 -7.71 -12.20
N THR A 179 -24.39 -7.25 -10.98
CA THR A 179 -24.44 -5.83 -10.62
C THR A 179 -23.24 -5.05 -11.15
N VAL A 180 -23.44 -3.76 -11.43
CA VAL A 180 -22.35 -2.85 -11.81
C VAL A 180 -21.29 -2.82 -10.73
N LEU A 181 -21.68 -2.84 -9.46
CA LEU A 181 -20.75 -2.82 -8.33
C LEU A 181 -19.80 -4.02 -8.35
N PHE A 182 -20.34 -5.23 -8.54
CA PHE A 182 -19.51 -6.44 -8.64
C PHE A 182 -18.53 -6.35 -9.81
N LYS A 183 -19.02 -5.94 -10.99
CA LYS A 183 -18.20 -5.83 -12.19
C LYS A 183 -17.06 -4.81 -12.01
N SER A 184 -17.34 -3.69 -11.34
CA SER A 184 -16.36 -2.63 -11.11
C SER A 184 -15.33 -2.97 -10.03
N LEU A 185 -15.69 -3.70 -8.98
CA LEU A 185 -14.77 -3.98 -7.86
C LEU A 185 -13.96 -5.27 -8.06
N VAL A 186 -14.62 -6.35 -8.51
CA VAL A 186 -14.03 -7.71 -8.54
C VAL A 186 -14.28 -8.46 -9.85
N GLY A 187 -15.01 -7.85 -10.79
CA GLY A 187 -15.28 -8.43 -12.11
C GLY A 187 -14.07 -8.46 -13.02
N ARG A 188 -14.20 -9.11 -14.18
CA ARG A 188 -13.18 -9.10 -15.23
C ARG A 188 -13.51 -8.06 -16.30
N ILE A 189 -12.72 -7.00 -16.36
CA ILE A 189 -12.82 -5.95 -17.38
C ILE A 189 -12.24 -6.50 -18.68
N GLY A 190 -13.01 -6.35 -19.77
CA GLY A 190 -12.66 -6.93 -21.08
C GLY A 190 -12.61 -8.47 -21.08
N GLY A 191 -13.16 -9.14 -20.05
CA GLY A 191 -13.14 -10.59 -19.90
C GLY A 191 -11.82 -11.19 -19.38
N THR A 192 -10.76 -10.38 -19.29
CA THR A 192 -9.39 -10.87 -19.01
C THR A 192 -8.79 -10.29 -17.73
N ILE A 193 -8.93 -8.98 -17.49
CA ILE A 193 -8.24 -8.31 -16.38
C ILE A 193 -9.17 -8.19 -15.16
N PRO A 194 -8.83 -8.79 -14.01
CA PRO A 194 -9.58 -8.58 -12.77
C PRO A 194 -9.54 -7.11 -12.35
N ALA A 195 -10.70 -6.50 -12.06
CA ALA A 195 -10.80 -5.09 -11.75
C ALA A 195 -9.99 -4.69 -10.50
N GLN A 196 -9.91 -5.57 -9.51
CA GLN A 196 -9.09 -5.39 -8.32
C GLN A 196 -7.60 -5.16 -8.64
N ALA A 197 -7.07 -5.73 -9.72
CA ALA A 197 -5.69 -5.48 -10.15
C ALA A 197 -5.49 -4.03 -10.59
N LEU A 198 -6.47 -3.47 -11.29
CA LEU A 198 -6.45 -2.07 -11.70
C LEU A 198 -6.57 -1.14 -10.49
N TRP A 199 -7.42 -1.48 -9.52
CA TRP A 199 -7.52 -0.72 -8.27
C TRP A 199 -6.22 -0.72 -7.47
N ALA A 200 -5.56 -1.88 -7.35
CA ALA A 200 -4.28 -1.96 -6.67
C ALA A 200 -3.23 -1.08 -7.35
N VAL A 201 -3.09 -1.18 -8.68
CA VAL A 201 -2.16 -0.31 -9.43
C VAL A 201 -2.55 1.16 -9.28
N GLY A 202 -3.82 1.51 -9.43
CA GLY A 202 -4.30 2.88 -9.26
C GLY A 202 -3.95 3.46 -7.89
N LEU A 203 -4.16 2.70 -6.82
CA LEU A 203 -3.87 3.13 -5.44
C LEU A 203 -2.38 3.23 -5.12
N THR A 204 -1.49 2.55 -5.85
CA THR A 204 -0.04 2.67 -5.60
C THR A 204 0.54 4.05 -5.94
N PHE A 205 -0.14 4.84 -6.76
CA PHE A 205 0.34 6.15 -7.22
C PHE A 205 -0.21 7.34 -6.43
N PHE A 206 -1.00 7.10 -5.38
CA PHE A 206 -1.52 8.12 -4.47
C PHE A 206 -0.93 7.94 -3.07
#